data_AF-A0A4U2Z895-F1
#
_entry.id   AF-A0A4U2Z895-F1
#
_cell.length_a   1.000
_cell.length_b   1.000
_cell.length_c   1.000
_cell.angle_alpha   90.00
_cell.angle_beta   90.00
_cell.angle_gamma   90.00
#
_symmetry.space_group_name_H-M   'P 1'
#
loop_
_entity.id
_entity.type
_entity.pdbx_description
1 polymer ?
#
loop_
_entity_poly.entity_id
_entity_poly.type
_entity_poly.pdbx_seq_one_letter_code
_entity_poly.pdbx_strand_id
1 'polypeptide(L)'
;MGMIIKMHRYYSKSILLFLIMHPTFYFSIGFAMLTDLNIYALILLFLKTLDIATKILLIEQIYTKRELSQELSLILLAPINSFLPYIGLFLYPLLILFAL
;
A
#
# COMPACT_ATOMS: atom_id res chain seq x y z
N MET A 1 -6.88 -14.75 -1.07
CA MET A 1 -5.48 -15.16 -1.34
C MET A 1 -4.97 -14.93 -2.76
N GLY A 2 -5.81 -15.00 -3.82
CA GLY A 2 -5.33 -14.88 -5.21
C GLY A 2 -4.53 -13.62 -5.57
N MET A 3 -4.89 -12.46 -4.99
CA MET A 3 -4.17 -11.20 -5.25
C MET A 3 -2.75 -11.21 -4.68
N ILE A 4 -2.56 -11.70 -3.44
CA ILE A 4 -1.25 -11.79 -2.79
C ILE A 4 -0.34 -12.77 -3.54
N ILE A 5 -0.88 -13.89 -4.02
CA ILE A 5 -0.14 -14.86 -4.84
C ILE A 5 0.35 -14.22 -6.14
N LYS A 6 -0.52 -13.46 -6.81
CA LYS A 6 -0.16 -12.73 -8.03
C LYS A 6 0.94 -11.71 -7.74
N MET A 7 0.83 -10.94 -6.67
CA MET A 7 1.83 -9.95 -6.26
C MET A 7 3.18 -10.59 -5.93
N HIS A 8 3.19 -11.71 -5.19
CA HIS A 8 4.39 -12.48 -4.90
C HIS A 8 5.09 -12.97 -6.17
N ARG A 9 4.34 -13.38 -7.21
CA ARG A 9 4.94 -13.80 -8.49
C ARG A 9 5.72 -12.68 -9.18
N TYR A 10 5.30 -11.42 -9.05
CA TYR A 10 6.04 -10.30 -9.60
C TYR A 10 7.18 -9.87 -8.68
N TYR A 11 6.94 -9.83 -7.36
CA TYR A 11 7.96 -9.53 -6.34
C TYR A 11 9.16 -10.49 -6.42
N SER A 12 8.91 -11.79 -6.52
CA SER A 12 9.94 -12.84 -6.64
C SER A 12 10.81 -12.71 -7.90
N LYS A 13 10.32 -12.04 -8.94
CA LYS A 13 11.12 -11.76 -10.15
C LYS A 13 11.98 -10.51 -9.98
N SER A 14 11.40 -9.44 -9.45
CA SER A 14 12.09 -8.17 -9.21
C SER A 14 11.22 -7.23 -8.37
N ILE A 15 11.86 -6.49 -7.47
CA ILE A 15 11.22 -5.38 -6.75
C ILE A 15 10.68 -4.30 -7.70
N LEU A 16 11.33 -4.06 -8.84
CA LEU A 16 10.89 -3.04 -9.81
C LEU A 16 9.56 -3.43 -10.46
N LEU A 17 9.40 -4.70 -10.82
CA LEU A 17 8.13 -5.21 -11.37
C LEU A 17 7.00 -5.11 -10.34
N PHE A 18 7.33 -5.28 -9.06
CA PHE A 18 6.39 -5.07 -7.97
C PHE A 18 5.95 -3.61 -7.85
N LEU A 19 6.90 -2.67 -7.86
CA LEU A 19 6.60 -1.24 -7.79
C LEU A 19 5.77 -0.75 -8.98
N ILE A 20 6.05 -1.22 -10.20
CA ILE A 20 5.30 -0.85 -11.43
C ILE A 20 3.81 -1.21 -11.33
N MET A 21 3.44 -2.26 -10.59
CA MET A 21 2.03 -2.63 -10.39
C MET A 21 1.23 -1.62 -9.54
N HIS A 22 1.86 -0.61 -8.97
CA HIS A 22 1.23 0.39 -8.12
C HIS A 22 1.11 1.76 -8.83
N PRO A 23 0.22 1.90 -9.83
CA PRO A 23 0.09 3.16 -10.58
C PRO A 23 -0.25 4.35 -9.68
N THR A 24 -1.00 4.13 -8.61
CA THR A 24 -1.37 5.20 -7.66
C THR A 24 -0.19 5.75 -6.85
N PHE A 25 0.90 4.99 -6.73
CA PHE A 25 2.12 5.47 -6.08
C PHE A 25 2.86 6.47 -6.99
N TYR A 26 2.99 6.15 -8.28
CA TYR A 26 3.55 7.09 -9.25
C TYR A 26 2.66 8.33 -9.41
N PHE A 27 1.34 8.17 -9.37
CA PHE A 27 0.41 9.30 -9.30
C PHE A 27 0.72 10.19 -8.08
N SER A 28 0.90 9.62 -6.88
CA SER A 28 1.19 10.44 -5.70
C SER A 28 2.55 11.15 -5.77
N ILE A 29 3.56 10.55 -6.42
CA ILE A 29 4.85 11.21 -6.68
C ILE A 29 4.63 12.40 -7.60
N GLY A 30 4.01 12.18 -8.76
CA GLY A 30 3.75 13.24 -9.73
C GLY A 30 2.88 14.36 -9.15
N PHE A 31 1.85 13.99 -8.38
CA PHE A 31 0.98 14.93 -7.70
C PHE A 31 1.75 15.80 -6.70
N ALA A 32 2.59 15.20 -5.85
CA ALA A 32 3.43 15.97 -4.93
C ALA A 32 4.39 16.91 -5.67
N MET A 33 4.95 16.51 -6.82
CA MET A 33 5.79 17.39 -7.63
C MET A 33 5.01 18.55 -8.27
N LEU A 34 3.77 18.30 -8.70
CA LEU A 34 2.91 19.33 -9.31
C LEU A 34 2.34 20.33 -8.29
N THR A 35 2.23 19.94 -7.03
CA THR A 35 1.76 20.80 -5.93
C THR A 35 2.91 21.37 -5.10
N ASP A 36 4.11 21.54 -5.68
CA ASP A 36 5.30 22.09 -5.01
C ASP A 36 5.61 21.45 -3.64
N LEU A 37 5.45 20.12 -3.54
CA LEU A 37 5.66 19.34 -2.32
C LEU A 37 4.76 19.76 -1.14
N ASN A 38 3.54 20.21 -1.43
CA ASN A 38 2.50 20.48 -0.43
C ASN A 38 2.39 19.34 0.61
N ILE A 39 2.25 19.69 1.88
CA ILE A 39 2.19 18.74 3.00
C ILE A 39 1.10 17.67 2.83
N TYR A 40 -0.06 18.01 2.28
CA TYR A 40 -1.15 17.05 2.05
C TYR A 40 -0.81 16.06 0.93
N ALA A 41 -0.11 16.51 -0.12
CA ALA A 41 0.40 15.64 -1.17
C ALA A 41 1.54 14.74 -0.66
N LEU A 42 2.40 15.24 0.23
CA LEU A 42 3.42 14.43 0.91
C LEU A 42 2.80 13.38 1.83
N ILE A 43 1.73 13.71 2.55
CA ILE A 43 0.95 12.74 3.35
C ILE A 43 0.35 11.66 2.43
N LEU A 44 -0.24 12.05 1.30
CA LEU A 44 -0.77 11.10 0.32
C LEU A 44 0.33 10.14 -0.18
N LEU A 45 1.49 10.68 -0.55
CA LEU A 45 2.65 9.89 -0.98
C LEU A 45 3.13 8.95 0.13
N PHE A 46 3.24 9.44 1.36
CA PHE A 46 3.64 8.64 2.51
C PHE A 46 2.68 7.47 2.77
N LEU A 47 1.37 7.70 2.71
CA LEU A 47 0.35 6.65 2.84
C LEU A 47 0.49 5.59 1.75
N LYS A 48 0.80 5.99 0.50
CA LYS A 48 1.05 5.04 -0.59
C LYS A 48 2.35 4.25 -0.39
N THR A 49 3.38 4.87 0.15
CA THR A 49 4.63 4.18 0.51
C THR A 49 4.38 3.14 1.60
N LEU A 50 3.64 3.49 2.66
CA LEU A 50 3.28 2.55 3.72
C LEU A 50 2.47 1.37 3.18
N ASP A 51 1.49 1.63 2.31
CA ASP A 51 0.67 0.59 1.69
C ASP A 51 1.52 -0.44 0.91
N ILE A 52 2.51 0.03 0.14
CA ILE A 52 3.45 -0.84 -0.59
C ILE A 52 4.37 -1.58 0.38
N ALA A 53 4.92 -0.89 1.38
CA ALA A 53 5.82 -1.47 2.37
C ALA A 53 5.15 -2.60 3.15
N THR A 54 3.92 -2.39 3.64
CA THR A 54 3.15 -3.42 4.35
C THR A 54 2.89 -4.63 3.45
N LYS A 55 2.60 -4.43 2.16
CA LYS A 55 2.43 -5.54 1.21
C LYS A 55 3.72 -6.34 1.00
N ILE A 56 4.88 -5.69 0.93
CA ILE A 56 6.17 -6.38 0.85
C ILE A 56 6.40 -7.21 2.11
N LEU A 57 6.21 -6.63 3.29
CA LEU A 57 6.36 -7.33 4.57
C LEU A 57 5.45 -8.56 4.64
N LEU A 58 4.19 -8.42 4.23
CA LEU A 58 3.24 -9.54 4.19
C LEU A 58 3.71 -10.64 3.22
N ILE A 59 4.20 -10.29 2.04
CA ILE A 59 4.72 -11.25 1.07
C ILE A 59 5.92 -12.00 1.65
N GLU A 60 6.88 -11.29 2.25
CA GLU A 60 8.06 -11.92 2.86
C GLU A 60 7.71 -12.83 4.04
N GLN A 61 6.77 -12.41 4.88
CA GLN A 61 6.30 -13.21 6.01
C GLN A 61 5.59 -14.50 5.53
N ILE A 62 4.71 -14.39 4.52
CA ILE A 62 3.95 -15.54 4.01
C ILE A 62 4.84 -16.52 3.23
N TYR A 63 5.71 -16.03 2.34
CA TYR A 63 6.42 -16.89 1.38
C TYR A 63 7.86 -17.23 1.75
N THR A 64 8.58 -16.30 2.40
CA THR A 64 9.99 -16.50 2.78
C THR A 64 10.11 -17.14 4.14
N LYS A 65 9.41 -16.60 5.15
CA LYS A 65 9.51 -17.11 6.53
C LYS A 65 8.65 -18.35 6.76
N ARG A 66 7.59 -18.57 5.96
CA ARG A 66 6.59 -19.68 6.06
C ARG A 66 5.94 -19.88 7.43
N GLU A 67 6.36 -19.12 8.43
CA GLU A 67 5.74 -18.96 9.72
C GLU A 67 4.94 -17.67 9.66
N LEU A 68 3.63 -17.80 9.45
CA LEU A 68 2.73 -16.78 9.98
C LEU A 68 2.96 -16.81 11.49
N SER A 69 3.72 -15.86 12.03
CA SER A 69 3.82 -15.72 13.48
C SER A 69 2.39 -15.70 14.03
N GLN A 70 2.15 -16.33 15.18
CA GLN A 70 0.80 -16.41 15.75
C GLN A 70 0.13 -15.03 15.75
N GLU A 71 0.89 -13.97 16.08
CA GLU A 71 0.46 -12.58 16.01
C GLU A 71 0.00 -12.13 14.62
N LEU A 72 0.79 -12.41 13.56
CA LEU A 72 0.43 -12.01 12.19
C LEU A 72 -0.77 -12.82 11.67
N SER A 73 -0.87 -14.09 12.06
CA SER A 73 -2.03 -14.93 11.74
C SER A 73 -3.30 -14.39 12.38
N LEU A 74 -3.21 -13.92 13.64
CA LEU A 74 -4.32 -13.30 14.35
C LEU A 74 -4.71 -11.96 13.73
N ILE A 75 -3.75 -11.15 13.26
CA ILE A 75 -4.02 -9.90 12.54
C ILE A 75 -4.68 -10.16 11.18
N LEU A 76 -4.25 -11.17 10.45
CA LEU A 76 -4.82 -11.53 9.14
C LEU A 76 -6.21 -12.15 9.24
N LEU A 77 -6.47 -12.88 10.33
CA LEU A 77 -7.77 -13.46 10.65
C LEU A 77 -8.68 -12.48 11.41
N ALA A 78 -8.13 -11.37 11.90
CA ALA A 78 -8.92 -10.34 12.56
C ALA A 78 -9.96 -9.82 11.57
N PRO A 79 -11.23 -9.71 11.98
CA PRO A 79 -12.26 -9.16 11.12
C PRO A 79 -11.87 -7.72 10.80
N ILE A 80 -11.48 -7.48 9.54
CA ILE A 80 -11.29 -6.13 9.04
C ILE A 80 -12.64 -5.46 9.17
N ASN A 81 -12.70 -4.41 9.99
CA ASN A 81 -13.91 -3.63 10.16
C ASN A 81 -14.39 -3.17 8.77
N SER A 82 -15.66 -3.41 8.46
CA SER A 82 -16.29 -3.03 7.18
C SER A 82 -16.13 -1.54 6.85
N PHE A 83 -15.85 -0.68 7.84
CA PHE A 83 -15.57 0.74 7.64
C PHE A 83 -14.19 1.03 7.03
N LEU A 84 -13.20 0.15 7.17
CA LEU A 84 -11.80 0.39 6.77
C LEU A 84 -11.64 0.74 5.27
N PRO A 85 -12.32 0.07 4.32
CA PRO A 85 -12.25 0.44 2.91
C PRO A 85 -12.82 1.83 2.60
N TYR A 86 -13.82 2.27 3.36
CA TYR A 86 -14.46 3.58 3.17
C TYR A 86 -13.57 4.73 3.65
N ILE A 87 -12.68 4.50 4.62
CA ILE A 87 -11.74 5.54 5.07
C ILE A 87 -10.89 6.04 3.91
N GLY A 88 -10.38 5.13 3.06
CA GLY A 88 -9.61 5.52 1.87
C GLY A 88 -10.42 6.30 0.84
N LEU A 89 -11.72 6.02 0.73
CA LEU A 89 -12.63 6.70 -0.20
C LEU A 89 -12.82 8.18 0.16
N PHE A 90 -12.85 8.51 1.45
CA PHE A 90 -12.98 9.90 1.91
C PHE A 90 -11.62 10.58 2.08
N LEU A 91 -10.64 9.88 2.66
CA LEU A 91 -9.35 10.46 3.00
C LEU A 91 -8.57 10.92 1.76
N TYR A 92 -8.52 10.11 0.70
CA TYR A 92 -7.69 10.44 -0.46
C TYR A 92 -8.20 11.65 -1.25
N PRO A 93 -9.50 11.78 -1.58
CA PRO A 93 -10.02 13.00 -2.21
C PRO A 93 -9.82 14.25 -1.34
N LEU A 94 -9.99 14.16 -0.03
CA LEU A 94 -9.74 15.29 0.87
C LEU A 94 -8.28 15.74 0.85
N LEU A 95 -7.33 14.80 0.88
CA LEU A 95 -5.91 15.11 0.76
C LEU A 95 -5.56 15.75 -0.59
N ILE A 96 -6.20 15.32 -1.67
CA ILE A 96 -6.03 15.94 -2.99
C ILE A 96 -6.61 17.36 -3.00
N LEU A 97 -7.82 17.55 -2.46
CA LEU A 97 -8.47 18.87 -2.41
C LEU A 97 -7.70 19.89 -1.58
N PHE A 98 -7.09 19.48 -0.46
CA PHE A 98 -6.28 20.39 0.37
C PHE A 98 -4.88 20.64 -0.20
N ALA A 99 -4.43 19.82 -1.14
CA ALA A 99 -3.13 20.00 -1.79
C ALA A 99 -3.19 20.92 -3.03
N LEU A 100 -4.37 21.03 -3.67
CA LEU A 100 -4.66 21.94 -4.78
C LEU A 100 -4.90 23.37 -4.28
#